data_AF-A0A7J2PLM6-F1
#
_entry.id   AF-A0A7J2PLM6-F1
#
_cell.length_a   1.000
_cell.length_b   1.000
_cell.length_c   1.000
_cell.angle_alpha   90.00
_cell.angle_beta   90.00
_cell.angle_gamma   90.00
#
_symmetry.space_group_name_H-M   'P 1'
#
loop_
_entity.id
_entity.type
_entity.pdbx_description
1 polymer ?
#
loop_
_entity_poly.entity_id
_entity_poly.type
_entity_poly.pdbx_seq_one_letter_code
_entity_poly.pdbx_strand_id
1 'polypeptide(L)'
;MTIDGIDQGICTNCYSCIQVCPATLYKKMEDGSVKFLTNRFCIKCGHCVSACSEDAIIRSEMDDVEDFPARKNVDNFVEYGDLMNLFRAKRSLRRYKKKKVDEESLNKIFKAIRYAPSGGNRRMWKFALVSDQKKIEILRERIIEEVSKANPRYGKGYRVKKKLGMDPIFFDAPHLLILYYPPNSLSSGINTGIALTYGMLAAESIGVGTCWIGVAHRLLAANEDLRNMVDINGVVGGVITLGYPAIKYYRFPSRPPLKISKIE
;
A
#
# COMPACT_ATOMS: atom_id res chain seq x y z
N MET A 1 -4.07 18.69 2.10
CA MET A 1 -5.05 19.26 1.19
C MET A 1 -6.38 19.38 1.89
N THR A 2 -6.47 20.42 2.69
CA THR A 2 -7.74 20.98 3.16
C THR A 2 -8.21 21.94 2.07
N ILE A 3 -9.51 21.91 1.75
CA ILE A 3 -10.10 22.83 0.77
C ILE A 3 -10.63 24.02 1.53
N ASP A 4 -10.27 25.22 1.11
CA ASP A 4 -10.60 26.46 1.82
C ASP A 4 -11.55 27.36 1.01
N GLY A 5 -11.67 27.12 -0.29
CA GLY A 5 -12.58 27.89 -1.13
C GLY A 5 -12.42 27.63 -2.62
N ILE A 6 -12.92 28.59 -3.39
CA ILE A 6 -12.81 28.64 -4.85
C ILE A 6 -12.48 30.08 -5.25
N ASP A 7 -11.51 30.24 -6.15
CA ASP A 7 -11.18 31.53 -6.74
C ASP A 7 -12.16 31.83 -7.87
N GLN A 8 -13.06 32.79 -7.62
CA GLN A 8 -14.08 33.19 -8.58
C GLN A 8 -13.51 33.97 -9.77
N GLY A 9 -12.27 34.49 -9.69
CA GLY A 9 -11.63 35.21 -10.78
C GLY A 9 -11.22 34.31 -11.94
N ILE A 10 -10.99 33.02 -11.67
CA ILE A 10 -10.56 32.02 -12.66
C ILE A 10 -11.54 30.84 -12.80
N CYS A 11 -12.58 30.76 -11.97
CA CYS A 11 -13.59 29.73 -12.09
C CYS A 11 -14.48 29.92 -13.33
N THR A 12 -14.60 28.88 -14.16
CA THR A 12 -15.43 28.87 -15.37
C THR A 12 -16.85 28.36 -15.15
N ASN A 13 -17.25 28.04 -13.92
CA ASN A 13 -18.55 27.45 -13.59
C ASN A 13 -18.88 26.15 -14.38
N CYS A 14 -17.87 25.35 -14.71
CA CYS A 14 -18.03 24.07 -15.41
C CYS A 14 -18.65 22.94 -14.54
N TYR A 15 -18.86 23.20 -13.24
CA TYR A 15 -19.46 22.30 -12.25
C TYR A 15 -18.69 21.00 -11.96
N SER A 16 -17.46 20.81 -12.46
CA SER A 16 -16.70 19.57 -12.25
C SER A 16 -16.52 19.23 -10.77
N CYS A 17 -16.21 20.23 -9.93
CA CYS A 17 -16.06 20.07 -8.49
C CYS A 17 -17.35 19.58 -7.79
N ILE A 18 -18.53 19.95 -8.28
CA ILE A 18 -19.83 19.47 -7.77
C ILE A 18 -19.98 17.98 -8.09
N GLN A 19 -19.64 17.57 -9.31
CA GLN A 19 -19.79 16.19 -9.78
C GLN A 19 -18.86 15.20 -9.06
N VAL A 20 -17.64 15.63 -8.73
CA VAL A 20 -16.61 14.73 -8.19
C VAL A 20 -16.49 14.75 -6.66
N CYS A 21 -17.16 15.68 -5.97
CA CYS A 21 -17.06 15.83 -4.51
C CYS A 21 -17.98 14.83 -3.80
N PRO A 22 -17.44 13.76 -3.18
CA PRO A 22 -18.27 12.77 -2.49
C PRO A 22 -18.92 13.32 -1.21
N ALA A 23 -18.44 14.45 -0.70
CA ALA A 23 -18.95 15.12 0.49
C ALA A 23 -19.92 16.26 0.16
N THR A 24 -20.27 16.45 -1.12
CA THR A 24 -21.23 17.47 -1.60
C THR A 24 -20.98 18.87 -1.02
N LEU A 25 -19.73 19.32 -1.05
CA LEU A 25 -19.28 20.60 -0.46
C LEU A 25 -19.45 21.81 -1.39
N TYR A 26 -19.96 21.59 -2.59
CA TYR A 26 -20.14 22.62 -3.61
C TYR A 26 -21.61 22.66 -4.04
N LYS A 27 -22.11 23.85 -4.36
CA LYS A 27 -23.48 24.04 -4.85
C LYS A 27 -23.50 24.98 -6.06
N LYS A 28 -24.36 24.67 -7.01
CA LYS A 28 -24.75 25.60 -8.07
C LYS A 28 -25.77 26.60 -7.52
N MET A 29 -25.45 27.87 -7.62
CA MET A 29 -26.31 28.98 -7.22
C MET A 29 -27.30 29.33 -8.35
N GLU A 30 -28.32 30.15 -8.03
CA GLU A 30 -29.36 30.55 -8.99
C GLU A 30 -28.80 31.36 -10.17
N ASP A 31 -27.76 32.17 -9.93
CA ASP A 31 -27.03 32.92 -10.95
C ASP A 31 -26.09 32.04 -11.81
N GLY A 32 -26.05 30.73 -11.56
CA GLY A 32 -25.17 29.78 -12.23
C GLY A 32 -23.76 29.69 -11.65
N SER A 33 -23.41 30.50 -10.65
CA SER A 33 -22.10 30.44 -10.01
C SER A 33 -21.92 29.18 -9.16
N VAL A 34 -20.67 28.72 -9.05
CA VAL A 34 -20.28 27.65 -8.12
C VAL A 34 -19.90 28.23 -6.77
N LYS A 35 -20.53 27.75 -5.70
CA LYS A 35 -20.21 28.13 -4.32
C LYS A 35 -19.63 26.97 -3.53
N PHE A 36 -18.49 27.19 -2.89
CA PHE A 36 -17.99 26.33 -1.81
C PHE A 36 -18.76 26.60 -0.52
N LEU A 37 -19.31 25.55 0.09
CA LEU A 37 -20.21 25.67 1.24
C LEU A 37 -19.47 25.64 2.57
N THR A 38 -18.60 24.65 2.76
CA THR A 38 -17.86 24.40 4.01
C THR A 38 -16.80 23.34 3.79
N ASN A 39 -15.74 23.36 4.60
CA ASN A 39 -14.74 22.29 4.65
C ASN A 39 -14.99 21.27 5.77
N ARG A 40 -16.06 21.44 6.58
CA ARG A 40 -16.34 20.63 7.77
C ARG A 40 -16.39 19.13 7.50
N PHE A 41 -16.90 18.73 6.34
CA PHE A 41 -17.03 17.32 5.93
C PHE A 41 -16.03 16.91 4.85
N CYS A 42 -15.00 17.73 4.60
CA CYS A 42 -13.97 17.44 3.61
C CYS A 42 -13.13 16.23 4.03
N ILE A 43 -13.14 15.19 3.21
CA ILE A 43 -12.31 14.00 3.40
C ILE A 43 -10.89 14.14 2.82
N LYS A 44 -10.51 15.34 2.36
CA LYS A 44 -9.16 15.66 1.85
C LYS A 44 -8.70 14.77 0.67
N CYS A 45 -9.63 14.36 -0.20
CA CYS A 45 -9.35 13.46 -1.33
C CYS A 45 -8.75 14.15 -2.56
N GLY A 46 -8.87 15.48 -2.66
CA GLY A 46 -8.30 16.24 -3.78
C GLY A 46 -9.04 16.09 -5.12
N HIS A 47 -10.15 15.35 -5.21
CA HIS A 47 -10.86 15.15 -6.48
C HIS A 47 -11.27 16.47 -7.17
N CYS A 48 -11.72 17.45 -6.39
CA CYS A 48 -12.08 18.76 -6.93
C CYS A 48 -10.89 19.51 -7.52
N VAL A 49 -9.70 19.36 -6.91
CA VAL A 49 -8.46 19.95 -7.41
C VAL A 49 -8.06 19.27 -8.72
N SER A 50 -8.02 17.93 -8.75
CA SER A 50 -7.69 17.17 -9.96
C SER A 50 -8.68 17.36 -11.12
N ALA A 51 -9.93 17.68 -10.84
CA ALA A 51 -10.97 17.89 -11.85
C ALA A 51 -11.10 19.35 -12.32
N CYS A 52 -10.40 20.30 -11.69
CA CYS A 52 -10.47 21.71 -12.06
C CYS A 52 -9.37 22.05 -13.07
N SER A 53 -9.76 22.30 -14.32
CA SER A 53 -8.81 22.63 -15.40
C SER A 53 -8.09 23.96 -15.21
N GLU A 54 -8.70 24.88 -14.47
CA GLU A 54 -8.22 26.25 -14.23
C GLU A 54 -7.45 26.40 -12.91
N ASP A 55 -7.31 25.32 -12.14
CA ASP A 55 -6.76 25.34 -10.77
C ASP A 55 -7.45 26.33 -9.82
N ALA A 56 -8.77 26.54 -9.99
CA ALA A 56 -9.55 27.48 -9.20
C ALA A 56 -9.81 27.06 -7.74
N ILE A 57 -9.40 25.86 -7.31
CA ILE A 57 -9.72 25.35 -5.97
C ILE A 57 -8.67 25.80 -4.96
N ILE A 58 -9.08 26.68 -4.05
CA ILE A 58 -8.24 27.21 -2.98
C ILE A 58 -8.06 26.14 -1.91
N ARG A 59 -6.81 25.92 -1.49
CA ARG A 59 -6.42 24.82 -0.61
C ARG A 59 -5.24 25.18 0.28
N SER A 60 -5.14 24.47 1.40
CA SER A 60 -4.01 24.51 2.33
C SER A 60 -3.46 23.11 2.57
N GLU A 61 -2.15 23.02 2.82
CA GLU A 61 -1.37 21.78 3.04
C GLU A 61 -1.34 20.81 1.84
N MET A 62 -0.24 20.06 1.66
CA MET A 62 -0.10 19.06 0.58
C MET A 62 -0.38 19.65 -0.81
N ASP A 63 0.41 20.66 -1.20
CA ASP A 63 0.29 21.34 -2.49
C ASP A 63 1.18 20.72 -3.58
N ASP A 64 1.59 19.46 -3.39
CA ASP A 64 2.35 18.67 -4.36
C ASP A 64 1.42 18.09 -5.45
N VAL A 65 0.65 18.96 -6.11
CA VAL A 65 -0.21 18.61 -7.25
C VAL A 65 0.64 18.66 -8.52
N GLU A 66 0.93 17.49 -9.07
CA GLU A 66 1.60 17.37 -10.36
C GLU A 66 0.54 17.15 -11.45
N ASP A 67 0.66 17.89 -12.55
CA ASP A 67 -0.10 17.60 -13.76
C ASP A 67 0.26 16.22 -14.31
N PHE A 68 -0.69 15.56 -14.96
CA PHE A 68 -0.38 14.38 -15.77
C PHE A 68 0.68 14.74 -16.81
N PRO A 69 1.74 13.93 -16.99
CA PRO A 69 2.77 14.17 -18.00
C PRO A 69 2.12 14.46 -19.36
N ALA A 70 2.23 15.71 -19.81
CA ALA A 70 1.76 16.24 -21.09
C ALA A 70 0.24 16.30 -21.36
N ARG A 71 -0.70 16.25 -20.39
CA ARG A 71 -2.17 16.29 -20.63
C ARG A 71 -2.64 15.36 -21.79
N LYS A 72 -1.84 14.36 -22.17
CA LYS A 72 -2.04 13.55 -23.37
C LYS A 72 -2.77 12.29 -22.95
N ASN A 73 -4.02 12.21 -23.40
CA ASN A 73 -4.86 11.02 -23.39
C ASN A 73 -4.95 10.33 -22.03
N VAL A 74 -5.69 10.96 -21.09
CA VAL A 74 -6.07 10.38 -19.79
C VAL A 74 -6.68 8.97 -19.91
N ASP A 75 -7.17 8.62 -21.10
CA ASP A 75 -7.83 7.34 -21.35
C ASP A 75 -6.85 6.15 -21.37
N ASN A 76 -5.56 6.33 -21.70
CA ASN A 76 -4.60 5.22 -21.82
C ASN A 76 -3.15 5.62 -21.45
N PHE A 77 -2.89 5.92 -20.18
CA PHE A 77 -1.55 6.30 -19.70
C PHE A 77 -0.56 5.12 -19.56
N VAL A 78 -1.07 3.89 -19.45
CA VAL A 78 -0.28 2.64 -19.42
C VAL A 78 -0.96 1.62 -20.32
N GLU A 79 -0.20 1.04 -21.25
CA GLU A 79 -0.70 -0.01 -22.14
C GLU A 79 -1.09 -1.26 -21.35
N TYR A 80 -2.24 -1.86 -21.68
CA TYR A 80 -2.76 -3.06 -20.99
C TYR A 80 -1.72 -4.20 -20.98
N GLY A 81 -0.99 -4.38 -22.09
CA GLY A 81 0.05 -5.40 -22.21
C GLY A 81 1.16 -5.24 -21.18
N ASP A 82 1.60 -4.01 -20.92
CA ASP A 82 2.65 -3.70 -19.95
C ASP A 82 2.17 -3.90 -18.52
N LEU A 83 0.94 -3.47 -18.22
CA LEU A 83 0.32 -3.72 -16.92
C LEU A 83 0.19 -5.23 -16.66
N MET A 84 -0.24 -6.00 -17.66
CA MET A 84 -0.35 -7.45 -17.56
C MET A 84 1.00 -8.15 -17.45
N ASN A 85 2.08 -7.59 -18.03
CA ASN A 85 3.43 -8.09 -17.80
C ASN A 85 3.80 -7.95 -16.32
N LEU A 86 3.55 -6.79 -15.70
CA LEU A 86 3.79 -6.56 -14.28
C LEU A 86 2.97 -7.51 -13.39
N PHE A 87 1.67 -7.63 -13.63
CA PHE A 87 0.79 -8.50 -12.83
C PHE A 87 1.17 -9.97 -12.91
N ARG A 88 1.61 -10.46 -14.08
CA ARG A 88 2.06 -11.84 -14.26
C ARG A 88 3.48 -12.07 -13.75
N ALA A 89 4.34 -11.05 -13.82
CA ALA A 89 5.70 -11.09 -13.29
C ALA A 89 5.71 -11.10 -11.76
N LYS A 90 4.77 -10.40 -11.12
CA LYS A 90 4.65 -10.31 -9.66
C LYS A 90 4.52 -11.68 -9.01
N ARG A 91 5.48 -12.00 -8.14
CA ARG A 91 5.54 -13.30 -7.42
C ARG A 91 5.86 -13.09 -5.95
N SER A 92 5.55 -14.09 -5.13
CA SER A 92 6.03 -14.17 -3.75
C SER A 92 7.47 -14.67 -3.74
N LEU A 93 8.43 -13.75 -3.61
CA LEU A 93 9.85 -14.08 -3.61
C LEU A 93 10.32 -14.54 -2.23
N ARG A 94 11.08 -15.63 -2.22
CA ARG A 94 11.48 -16.34 -0.98
C ARG A 94 12.95 -16.73 -1.00
N ARG A 95 13.75 -15.96 -1.74
CA ARG A 95 15.20 -16.09 -1.88
C ARG A 95 15.75 -14.71 -2.25
N TYR A 96 16.51 -14.11 -1.36
CA TYR A 96 17.02 -12.75 -1.51
C TYR A 96 18.55 -12.72 -1.59
N LYS A 97 19.08 -11.73 -2.31
CA LYS A 97 20.48 -11.36 -2.22
C LYS A 97 20.74 -10.70 -0.86
N LYS A 98 21.98 -10.77 -0.37
CA LYS A 98 22.41 -10.04 0.83
C LYS A 98 22.42 -8.51 0.67
N LYS A 99 22.38 -8.01 -0.57
CA LYS A 99 22.34 -6.57 -0.87
C LYS A 99 21.03 -5.97 -0.32
N LYS A 100 21.17 -4.97 0.55
CA LYS A 100 20.04 -4.16 1.04
C LYS A 100 19.38 -3.38 -0.10
N VAL A 101 18.09 -3.12 0.04
CA VAL A 101 17.38 -2.17 -0.81
C VAL A 101 17.79 -0.78 -0.36
N ASP A 102 18.24 0.04 -1.30
CA ASP A 102 18.65 1.42 -1.07
C ASP A 102 17.44 2.33 -0.76
N GLU A 103 17.72 3.46 -0.13
CA GLU A 103 16.70 4.41 0.32
C GLU A 103 15.90 4.99 -0.84
N GLU A 104 16.54 5.26 -1.99
CA GLU A 104 15.85 5.74 -3.19
C GLU A 104 14.78 4.75 -3.66
N SER A 105 15.14 3.46 -3.75
CA SER A 105 14.22 2.39 -4.12
C SER A 105 13.11 2.20 -3.08
N LEU A 106 13.41 2.28 -1.78
CA LEU A 106 12.41 2.24 -0.72
C LEU A 106 11.42 3.42 -0.83
N ASN A 107 11.93 4.62 -1.09
CA ASN A 107 11.10 5.82 -1.24
C ASN A 107 10.19 5.74 -2.46
N LYS A 108 10.62 5.14 -3.57
CA LYS A 108 9.74 4.84 -4.72
C LYS A 108 8.58 3.92 -4.31
N ILE A 109 8.86 2.89 -3.52
CA ILE A 109 7.84 1.95 -3.00
C ILE A 109 6.86 2.69 -2.07
N PHE A 110 7.37 3.50 -1.14
CA PHE A 110 6.53 4.28 -0.22
C PHE A 110 5.70 5.34 -0.94
N LYS A 111 6.25 5.99 -1.98
CA LYS A 111 5.49 6.91 -2.85
C LYS A 111 4.31 6.19 -3.49
N ALA A 112 4.50 4.97 -4.02
CA ALA A 112 3.39 4.20 -4.58
C ALA A 112 2.32 3.85 -3.53
N ILE A 113 2.74 3.43 -2.32
CA ILE A 113 1.82 3.14 -1.21
C ILE A 113 0.99 4.38 -0.82
N ARG A 114 1.59 5.59 -0.86
CA ARG A 114 0.91 6.87 -0.56
C ARG A 114 -0.32 7.10 -1.44
N TYR A 115 -0.31 6.61 -2.68
CA TYR A 115 -1.42 6.73 -3.64
C TYR A 115 -2.47 5.60 -3.55
N ALA A 116 -2.30 4.63 -2.65
CA ALA A 116 -3.30 3.59 -2.48
C ALA A 116 -4.63 4.19 -1.98
N PRO A 117 -5.78 3.78 -2.54
CA PRO A 117 -7.07 4.26 -2.06
C PRO A 117 -7.41 3.68 -0.70
N SER A 118 -8.22 4.41 0.06
CA SER A 118 -8.80 3.94 1.33
C SER A 118 -10.21 4.46 1.51
N GLY A 119 -11.06 3.69 2.18
CA GLY A 119 -12.44 4.11 2.49
C GLY A 119 -12.47 5.46 3.22
N GLY A 120 -13.21 6.43 2.68
CA GLY A 120 -13.27 7.80 3.21
C GLY A 120 -11.94 8.55 3.20
N ASN A 121 -10.97 8.10 2.39
CA ASN A 121 -9.62 8.67 2.28
C ASN A 121 -8.86 8.77 3.63
N ARG A 122 -9.21 7.88 4.58
CA ARG A 122 -8.71 7.94 5.96
C ARG A 122 -7.21 7.69 6.09
N ARG A 123 -6.63 6.84 5.24
CA ARG A 123 -5.17 6.57 5.17
C ARG A 123 -4.50 6.37 6.54
N MET A 124 -5.17 5.67 7.46
CA MET A 124 -4.74 5.51 8.87
C MET A 124 -3.56 4.54 9.06
N TRP A 125 -2.95 4.09 7.98
CA TRP A 125 -1.82 3.18 8.03
C TRP A 125 -0.58 3.87 8.59
N LYS A 126 0.17 3.10 9.37
CA LYS A 126 1.51 3.38 9.85
C LYS A 126 2.41 2.24 9.39
N PHE A 127 3.70 2.51 9.30
CA PHE A 127 4.67 1.55 8.78
C PHE A 127 5.87 1.44 9.72
N ALA A 128 6.31 0.20 9.97
CA ALA A 128 7.59 -0.10 10.59
C ALA A 128 8.48 -0.79 9.55
N LEU A 129 9.61 -0.18 9.20
CA LEU A 129 10.63 -0.77 8.34
C LEU A 129 11.73 -1.36 9.23
N VAL A 130 11.76 -2.68 9.36
CA VAL A 130 12.80 -3.39 10.13
C VAL A 130 13.92 -3.79 9.17
N SER A 131 15.07 -3.14 9.30
CA SER A 131 16.27 -3.36 8.46
C SER A 131 17.47 -3.93 9.23
N ASP A 132 17.34 -4.01 10.56
CA ASP A 132 18.33 -4.60 11.45
C ASP A 132 18.20 -6.13 11.40
N GLN A 133 19.24 -6.80 10.89
CA GLN A 133 19.26 -8.24 10.71
C GLN A 133 19.20 -9.00 12.04
N LYS A 134 19.77 -8.45 13.13
CA LYS A 134 19.68 -9.08 14.46
C LYS A 134 18.24 -9.02 14.97
N LYS A 135 17.54 -7.89 14.81
CA LYS A 135 16.12 -7.78 15.18
C LYS A 135 15.25 -8.76 14.36
N ILE A 136 15.49 -8.88 13.05
CA ILE A 136 14.77 -9.83 12.18
C ILE A 136 15.01 -11.27 12.64
N GLU A 137 16.24 -11.63 12.97
CA GLU A 137 16.59 -12.95 13.50
C GLU A 137 15.89 -13.25 14.82
N ILE A 138 15.95 -12.34 15.80
CA ILE A 138 15.28 -12.54 17.09
C ILE A 138 13.76 -12.69 16.89
N LEU A 139 13.14 -11.85 16.05
CA LEU A 139 11.72 -11.96 15.73
C LEU A 139 11.37 -13.30 15.08
N ARG A 140 12.21 -13.79 14.15
CA ARG A 140 12.05 -15.10 13.52
C ARG A 140 12.06 -16.22 14.55
N GLU A 141 13.01 -16.22 15.47
CA GLU A 141 13.10 -17.26 16.50
C GLU A 141 11.85 -17.28 17.38
N ARG A 142 11.41 -16.12 17.87
CA ARG A 142 10.18 -16.02 18.66
C ARG A 142 8.95 -16.47 17.88
N ILE A 143 8.85 -16.15 16.59
CA ILE A 143 7.78 -16.67 15.72
C ILE A 143 7.84 -18.20 15.63
N ILE A 144 9.02 -18.80 15.44
CA ILE A 144 9.17 -20.26 15.36
C ILE A 144 8.76 -20.92 16.69
N GLU A 145 9.12 -20.34 17.82
CA GLU A 145 8.70 -20.81 19.16
C GLU A 145 7.18 -20.79 19.30
N GLU A 146 6.53 -19.66 19.00
CA GLU A 146 5.07 -19.52 19.10
C GLU A 146 4.34 -20.50 18.17
N VAL A 147 4.81 -20.66 16.93
CA VAL A 147 4.27 -21.67 16.00
C VAL A 147 4.47 -23.08 16.56
N SER A 148 5.58 -23.36 17.23
CA SER A 148 5.86 -24.68 17.78
C SER A 148 4.95 -25.05 18.94
N LYS A 149 4.59 -24.06 19.78
CA LYS A 149 3.61 -24.22 20.85
C LYS A 149 2.22 -24.50 20.28
N ALA A 150 1.79 -23.70 19.30
CA ALA A 150 0.45 -23.82 18.72
C ALA A 150 0.31 -25.03 17.78
N ASN A 151 1.37 -25.39 17.04
CA ASN A 151 1.37 -26.51 16.11
C ASN A 151 2.76 -27.15 15.99
N PRO A 152 3.03 -28.21 16.79
CA PRO A 152 4.33 -28.87 16.84
C PRO A 152 4.82 -29.40 15.49
N ARG A 153 3.91 -29.83 14.60
CA ARG A 153 4.27 -30.35 13.26
C ARG A 153 4.84 -29.24 12.37
N TYR A 154 4.17 -28.08 12.33
CA TYR A 154 4.69 -26.92 11.58
C TYR A 154 5.98 -26.39 12.19
N GLY A 155 6.04 -26.29 13.53
CA GLY A 155 7.26 -25.88 14.25
C GLY A 155 8.45 -26.78 13.95
N LYS A 156 8.26 -28.11 13.93
CA LYS A 156 9.29 -29.08 13.51
C LYS A 156 9.78 -28.80 12.09
N GLY A 157 8.87 -28.53 11.16
CA GLY A 157 9.22 -28.18 9.77
C GLY A 157 10.11 -26.94 9.67
N TYR A 158 9.83 -25.91 10.46
CA TYR A 158 10.68 -24.70 10.51
C TYR A 158 12.06 -24.97 11.11
N ARG A 159 12.14 -25.72 12.21
CA ARG A 159 13.43 -26.11 12.81
C ARG A 159 14.29 -26.92 11.84
N VAL A 160 13.69 -27.83 11.06
CA VAL A 160 14.42 -28.59 10.04
C VAL A 160 15.00 -27.66 8.96
N LYS A 161 14.20 -26.73 8.43
CA LYS A 161 14.69 -25.74 7.45
C LYS A 161 15.84 -24.90 8.01
N LYS A 162 15.74 -24.46 9.27
CA LYS A 162 16.82 -23.71 9.93
C LYS A 162 18.11 -24.53 10.05
N LYS A 163 18.02 -25.81 10.41
CA LYS A 163 19.19 -26.72 10.43
C LYS A 163 19.84 -26.89 9.05
N LEU A 164 19.07 -26.71 7.97
CA LEU A 164 19.57 -26.69 6.59
C LEU A 164 20.12 -25.31 6.16
N GLY A 165 20.30 -24.37 7.09
CA GLY A 165 20.81 -23.03 6.80
C GLY A 165 19.80 -22.13 6.06
N MET A 166 18.51 -22.42 6.16
CA MET A 166 17.45 -21.63 5.52
C MET A 166 16.62 -20.90 6.55
N ASP A 167 16.34 -19.62 6.31
CA ASP A 167 15.29 -18.90 7.04
C ASP A 167 13.89 -19.36 6.57
N PRO A 168 13.08 -20.01 7.44
CA PRO A 168 11.77 -20.52 7.05
C PRO A 168 10.65 -19.49 7.11
N ILE A 169 10.89 -18.30 7.70
CA ILE A 169 9.88 -17.26 7.93
C ILE A 169 10.08 -16.09 6.97
N PHE A 170 11.27 -15.49 6.96
CA PHE A 170 11.57 -14.26 6.22
C PHE A 170 12.51 -14.48 5.04
N PHE A 171 12.99 -15.70 4.83
CA PHE A 171 13.78 -16.09 3.67
C PHE A 171 15.07 -15.29 3.46
N ASP A 172 15.69 -14.85 4.56
CA ASP A 172 16.90 -14.02 4.57
C ASP A 172 16.70 -12.66 3.89
N ALA A 173 15.48 -12.13 3.94
CA ALA A 173 15.17 -10.81 3.40
C ALA A 173 15.94 -9.70 4.14
N PRO A 174 16.52 -8.72 3.42
CA PRO A 174 17.24 -7.61 4.05
C PRO A 174 16.31 -6.65 4.81
N HIS A 175 15.02 -6.61 4.47
CA HIS A 175 14.05 -5.74 5.15
C HIS A 175 12.70 -6.42 5.34
N LEU A 176 12.04 -6.06 6.44
CA LEU A 176 10.61 -6.29 6.67
C LEU A 176 9.89 -4.95 6.64
N LEU A 177 8.79 -4.86 5.91
CA LEU A 177 7.85 -3.75 6.01
C LEU A 177 6.59 -4.27 6.68
N ILE A 178 6.27 -3.68 7.83
CA ILE A 178 5.09 -4.03 8.62
C ILE A 178 4.13 -2.84 8.56
N LEU A 179 2.95 -3.07 7.99
CA LEU A 179 1.88 -2.07 8.00
C LEU A 179 0.96 -2.36 9.18
N TYR A 180 0.70 -1.34 10.00
CA TYR A 180 -0.20 -1.38 11.14
C TYR A 180 -1.09 -0.14 11.19
N TYR A 181 -2.14 -0.16 12.00
CA TYR A 181 -3.10 0.93 12.12
C TYR A 181 -3.65 1.04 13.55
N PRO A 182 -4.22 2.20 13.95
CA PRO A 182 -4.79 2.37 15.29
C PRO A 182 -5.93 1.37 15.57
N PRO A 183 -6.08 0.87 16.81
CA PRO A 183 -7.24 0.07 17.20
C PRO A 183 -8.57 0.76 16.84
N ASN A 184 -9.64 -0.01 16.65
CA ASN A 184 -11.00 0.49 16.32
C ASN A 184 -11.15 1.21 14.98
N SER A 185 -10.15 1.10 14.11
CA SER A 185 -10.21 1.69 12.76
C SER A 185 -11.02 0.81 11.80
N LEU A 186 -12.28 1.16 11.53
CA LEU A 186 -13.18 0.42 10.62
C LEU A 186 -12.56 0.18 9.23
N SER A 187 -12.78 -1.02 8.67
CA SER A 187 -12.34 -1.45 7.33
C SER A 187 -10.83 -1.41 7.06
N SER A 188 -10.00 -1.26 8.11
CA SER A 188 -8.56 -1.04 7.93
C SER A 188 -7.83 -2.25 7.37
N GLY A 189 -8.20 -3.48 7.75
CA GLY A 189 -7.55 -4.69 7.23
C GLY A 189 -7.68 -4.89 5.70
N ILE A 190 -8.76 -4.40 5.08
CA ILE A 190 -8.90 -4.43 3.60
C ILE A 190 -8.03 -3.32 2.99
N ASN A 191 -8.08 -2.12 3.56
CA ASN A 191 -7.26 -0.99 3.12
C ASN A 191 -5.75 -1.31 3.19
N THR A 192 -5.29 -2.06 4.20
CA THR A 192 -3.87 -2.46 4.31
C THR A 192 -3.44 -3.41 3.20
N GLY A 193 -4.32 -4.33 2.78
CA GLY A 193 -4.08 -5.23 1.65
C GLY A 193 -3.93 -4.45 0.34
N ILE A 194 -4.79 -3.45 0.11
CA ILE A 194 -4.72 -2.56 -1.07
C ILE A 194 -3.39 -1.78 -1.05
N ALA A 195 -3.06 -1.14 0.07
CA ALA A 195 -1.84 -0.35 0.23
C ALA A 195 -0.56 -1.16 -0.01
N LEU A 196 -0.45 -2.33 0.62
CA LEU A 196 0.71 -3.20 0.41
C LEU A 196 0.76 -3.76 -1.01
N THR A 197 -0.38 -3.96 -1.68
CA THR A 197 -0.40 -4.38 -3.09
C THR A 197 0.23 -3.32 -4.00
N TYR A 198 -0.09 -2.03 -3.80
CA TYR A 198 0.57 -0.93 -4.52
C TYR A 198 2.09 -0.95 -4.32
N GLY A 199 2.54 -1.07 -3.07
CA GLY A 199 3.97 -1.16 -2.75
C GLY A 199 4.63 -2.40 -3.36
N MET A 200 3.96 -3.55 -3.34
CA MET A 200 4.46 -4.80 -3.91
C MET A 200 4.60 -4.73 -5.43
N LEU A 201 3.67 -4.08 -6.14
CA LEU A 201 3.74 -3.88 -7.59
C LEU A 201 4.82 -2.85 -7.97
N ALA A 202 4.93 -1.76 -7.22
CA ALA A 202 6.00 -0.77 -7.42
C ALA A 202 7.39 -1.36 -7.14
N ALA A 203 7.51 -2.21 -6.12
CA ALA A 203 8.75 -2.92 -5.85
C ALA A 203 9.16 -3.79 -7.06
N GLU A 204 8.19 -4.51 -7.64
CA GLU A 204 8.44 -5.38 -8.80
C GLU A 204 8.90 -4.58 -10.03
N SER A 205 8.33 -3.39 -10.29
CA SER A 205 8.71 -2.56 -11.44
C SER A 205 10.14 -2.02 -11.37
N ILE A 206 10.72 -1.96 -10.16
CA ILE A 206 12.13 -1.55 -9.94
C ILE A 206 13.04 -2.72 -9.57
N GLY A 207 12.59 -3.97 -9.76
CA GLY A 207 13.38 -5.17 -9.53
C GLY A 207 13.55 -5.60 -8.07
N VAL A 208 12.79 -5.01 -7.14
CA VAL A 208 12.73 -5.39 -5.74
C VAL A 208 11.66 -6.46 -5.55
N GLY A 209 12.08 -7.60 -5.00
CA GLY A 209 11.20 -8.71 -4.68
C GLY A 209 10.46 -8.52 -3.36
N THR A 210 9.25 -9.08 -3.30
CA THR A 210 8.43 -9.06 -2.08
C THR A 210 7.72 -10.39 -1.85
N CYS A 211 7.43 -10.69 -0.58
CA CYS A 211 6.53 -11.78 -0.20
C CYS A 211 5.76 -11.41 1.07
N TRP A 212 4.44 -11.62 1.02
CA TRP A 212 3.58 -11.54 2.18
C TRP A 212 3.85 -12.69 3.15
N ILE A 213 4.08 -12.37 4.43
CA ILE A 213 4.44 -13.34 5.47
C ILE A 213 3.23 -13.56 6.39
N GLY A 214 2.35 -14.47 5.97
CA GLY A 214 1.07 -14.70 6.66
C GLY A 214 1.21 -15.23 8.09
N VAL A 215 2.27 -15.97 8.41
CA VAL A 215 2.54 -16.43 9.78
C VAL A 215 2.94 -15.28 10.70
N ALA A 216 3.85 -14.42 10.25
CA ALA A 216 4.27 -13.24 11.00
C ALA A 216 3.12 -12.25 11.16
N HIS A 217 2.34 -12.00 10.10
CA HIS A 217 1.15 -11.15 10.18
C HIS A 217 0.19 -11.63 11.27
N ARG A 218 -0.22 -12.90 11.25
CA ARG A 218 -1.17 -13.43 12.26
C ARG A 218 -0.63 -13.34 13.68
N LEU A 219 0.64 -13.70 13.89
CA LEU A 219 1.23 -13.71 15.23
C LEU A 219 1.44 -12.30 15.78
N LEU A 220 1.94 -11.37 14.97
CA LEU A 220 2.07 -9.97 15.37
C LEU A 220 0.69 -9.32 15.61
N ALA A 221 -0.35 -9.72 14.87
CA ALA A 221 -1.71 -9.26 15.14
C ALA A 221 -2.25 -9.78 16.49
N ALA A 222 -1.90 -11.00 16.89
CA ALA A 222 -2.42 -11.66 18.09
C ALA A 222 -1.59 -11.46 19.36
N ASN A 223 -0.28 -11.19 19.24
CA ASN A 223 0.66 -11.20 20.36
C ASN A 223 1.33 -9.82 20.54
N GLU A 224 1.10 -9.20 21.71
CA GLU A 224 1.63 -7.88 22.05
C GLU A 224 3.15 -7.87 22.25
N ASP A 225 3.72 -8.89 22.89
CA ASP A 225 5.17 -9.01 23.09
C ASP A 225 5.90 -9.00 21.75
N LEU A 226 5.38 -9.71 20.74
CA LEU A 226 5.96 -9.71 19.40
C LEU A 226 5.86 -8.34 18.73
N ARG A 227 4.78 -7.57 18.96
CA ARG A 227 4.66 -6.19 18.44
C ARG A 227 5.64 -5.24 19.12
N ASN A 228 5.83 -5.38 20.42
CA ASN A 228 6.75 -4.55 21.19
C ASN A 228 8.20 -4.73 20.73
N MET A 229 8.59 -5.93 20.26
CA MET A 229 9.92 -6.17 19.68
C MET A 229 10.21 -5.36 18.40
N VAL A 230 9.17 -4.88 17.72
CA VAL A 230 9.27 -4.06 16.49
C VAL A 230 8.65 -2.68 16.66
N ASP A 231 8.48 -2.25 17.91
CA ASP A 231 8.02 -0.91 18.29
C ASP A 231 6.63 -0.55 17.69
N ILE A 232 5.75 -1.55 17.55
CA ILE A 232 4.40 -1.36 16.98
C ILE A 232 3.35 -1.20 18.08
N ASN A 233 2.71 -0.03 18.10
CA ASN A 233 1.49 0.22 18.86
C ASN A 233 0.29 0.32 17.90
N GLY A 234 -0.48 -0.76 17.79
CA GLY A 234 -1.67 -0.86 16.97
C GLY A 234 -1.94 -2.28 16.47
N VAL A 235 -2.89 -2.39 15.54
CA VAL A 235 -3.25 -3.65 14.89
C VAL A 235 -2.41 -3.82 13.63
N VAL A 236 -1.70 -4.95 13.52
CA VAL A 236 -0.93 -5.29 12.32
C VAL A 236 -1.87 -5.70 11.21
N GLY A 237 -1.77 -5.03 10.06
CA GLY A 237 -2.58 -5.31 8.87
C GLY A 237 -1.81 -5.98 7.73
N GLY A 238 -0.49 -6.15 7.87
CA GLY A 238 0.31 -6.93 6.93
C GLY A 238 1.80 -6.88 7.23
N VAL A 239 2.50 -7.96 6.85
CA VAL A 239 3.95 -8.08 6.96
C VAL A 239 4.45 -8.55 5.60
N ILE A 240 5.31 -7.76 4.97
CA ILE A 240 5.99 -8.15 3.73
C ILE A 240 7.51 -8.14 3.93
N THR A 241 8.17 -9.06 3.24
CA THR A 241 9.61 -9.01 3.01
C THR A 241 9.93 -8.13 1.81
N LEU A 242 11.08 -7.48 1.81
CA LEU A 242 11.61 -6.66 0.73
C LEU A 242 13.08 -7.02 0.50
N GLY A 243 13.47 -7.25 -0.76
CA GLY A 243 14.86 -7.53 -1.11
C GLY A 243 15.05 -7.84 -2.59
N TYR A 244 16.29 -7.71 -3.07
CA TYR A 244 16.62 -8.10 -4.44
C TYR A 244 16.58 -9.63 -4.61
N PRO A 245 15.94 -10.17 -5.67
CA PRO A 245 15.85 -11.62 -5.86
C PRO A 245 17.23 -12.25 -6.07
N ALA A 246 17.49 -13.38 -5.39
CA ALA A 246 18.70 -14.17 -5.61
C ALA A 246 18.65 -14.99 -6.92
N ILE A 247 17.45 -15.21 -7.47
CA ILE A 247 17.21 -16.05 -8.64
C ILE A 247 16.48 -15.24 -9.71
N LYS A 248 16.88 -15.39 -10.97
CA LYS A 248 16.15 -14.82 -12.12
C LYS A 248 15.03 -15.75 -12.58
N TYR A 249 13.89 -15.18 -12.93
CA TYR A 249 12.78 -15.92 -13.52
C TYR A 249 12.57 -15.48 -14.96
N TYR A 250 12.39 -16.45 -15.85
CA TYR A 250 12.30 -16.20 -17.30
C TYR A 250 10.90 -16.47 -17.87
N ARG A 251 9.95 -16.94 -17.06
CA ARG A 251 8.61 -17.36 -17.50
C ARG A 251 7.56 -16.92 -16.50
N PHE A 252 6.38 -16.57 -17.01
CA PHE A 252 5.20 -16.33 -16.18
C PHE A 252 4.65 -17.65 -15.63
N PRO A 253 4.15 -17.66 -14.39
CA PRO A 253 3.48 -18.83 -13.85
C PRO A 253 2.10 -18.99 -14.51
N SER A 254 1.67 -20.24 -14.73
CA SER A 254 0.29 -20.50 -15.08
C SER A 254 -0.66 -20.20 -13.90
N ARG A 255 -1.88 -19.80 -14.23
CA ARG A 255 -2.99 -19.59 -13.29
C ARG A 255 -4.26 -20.22 -13.87
N PRO A 256 -5.04 -20.96 -13.07
CA PRO A 256 -6.32 -21.48 -13.54
C PRO A 256 -7.29 -20.32 -13.83
N PRO A 257 -8.27 -20.52 -14.73
CA PRO A 257 -9.31 -19.53 -14.98
C PRO A 257 -10.12 -19.25 -13.71
N LEU A 258 -10.63 -18.02 -13.59
CA LEU A 258 -11.53 -17.65 -12.49
C LEU A 258 -12.87 -18.38 -12.65
N LYS A 259 -13.39 -18.90 -11.54
CA LYS A 259 -14.76 -19.43 -11.48
C LYS A 259 -15.70 -18.26 -11.23
N ILE A 260 -16.49 -17.88 -12.24
CA ILE A 260 -17.43 -16.76 -12.17
C ILE A 260 -18.83 -17.32 -12.27
N SER A 261 -19.63 -17.12 -11.21
CA SER A 261 -21.07 -17.35 -11.26
C SER A 261 -21.76 -16.09 -11.74
N LYS A 262 -22.41 -16.14 -12.91
CA LYS A 262 -23.29 -15.06 -13.37
C LYS A 262 -24.64 -15.24 -12.67
N ILE A 263 -25.05 -14.23 -11.93
CA ILE A 263 -26.37 -14.15 -11.32
C ILE A 263 -27.10 -13.09 -12.15
N GLU A 264 -28.05 -13.53 -12.96
CA GLU A 264 -28.95 -12.68 -13.74
C GLU A 264 -30.21 -12.36 -12.93
#